data_AF-K2RNQ6-F1
#
_entry.id   AF-K2RNQ6-F1
#
_cell.length_a   1.000
_cell.length_b   1.000
_cell.length_c   1.000
_cell.angle_alpha   90.00
_cell.angle_beta   90.00
_cell.angle_gamma   90.00
#
_symmetry.space_group_name_H-M   'P 1'
#
loop_
_entity.id
_entity.type
_entity.pdbx_description
1 polymer ?
#
loop_
_entity_poly.entity_id
_entity_poly.type
_entity_poly.pdbx_seq_one_letter_code
_entity_poly.pdbx_strand_id
1 'polypeptide(L)'
;MAESIIERLHRWSSCDVSDGLSKLGHVHGGFLEGLVMQSPAYRAGKTKIVGQAFTVKFAPKADTAAPKVKGNYVFTRGTGTAAGGATCFPSEINVPVKLQSLIQDTVVNPGDYIVADLDGVVCLPKELAEKVLEIIPGIVSADERCAEAIRNGTSVEEAFKTYRGK
;
A
#
# COMPACT_ATOMS: atom_id res chain seq x y z
N MET A 1 6.97 -26.32 -5.82
CA MET A 1 6.44 -25.46 -4.74
C MET A 1 5.57 -24.42 -5.43
N ALA A 2 4.34 -24.18 -4.96
CA ALA A 2 3.53 -23.11 -5.51
C ALA A 2 4.17 -21.76 -5.19
N GLU A 3 4.08 -20.81 -6.13
CA GLU A 3 4.57 -19.45 -5.92
C GLU A 3 3.79 -18.76 -4.80
N SER A 4 4.50 -18.07 -3.92
CA SER A 4 3.89 -17.32 -2.81
C SER A 4 3.13 -16.09 -3.31
N ILE A 5 2.19 -15.60 -2.50
CA ILE A 5 1.47 -14.34 -2.79
C ILE A 5 2.45 -13.17 -2.94
N ILE A 6 3.52 -13.12 -2.16
CA ILE A 6 4.52 -12.05 -2.22
C ILE A 6 5.26 -12.05 -3.57
N GLU A 7 5.67 -13.22 -4.06
CA GLU A 7 6.33 -13.36 -5.37
C GLU A 7 5.38 -12.96 -6.51
N ARG A 8 4.10 -13.36 -6.43
CA ARG A 8 3.07 -12.94 -7.40
C ARG A 8 2.83 -11.44 -7.39
N LEU A 9 2.71 -10.84 -6.21
CA LEU A 9 2.53 -9.39 -6.04
C LEU A 9 3.75 -8.57 -6.50
N HIS A 10 4.96 -9.15 -6.54
CA HIS A 10 6.13 -8.45 -7.08
C HIS A 10 5.97 -8.04 -8.54
N ARG A 11 5.11 -8.72 -9.31
CA ARG A 11 4.87 -8.48 -10.73
C ARG A 11 3.99 -7.26 -11.03
N TRP A 12 3.27 -6.76 -10.02
CA TRP A 12 2.26 -5.71 -10.19
C TRP A 12 2.65 -4.44 -9.44
N SER A 13 2.40 -3.27 -10.00
CA SER A 13 2.59 -1.97 -9.33
C SER A 13 1.60 -1.77 -8.17
N SER A 14 1.86 -0.77 -7.34
CA SER A 14 0.90 -0.36 -6.30
C SER A 14 -0.42 0.11 -6.91
N CYS A 15 -0.37 0.83 -8.05
CA CYS A 15 -1.55 1.25 -8.81
C CYS A 15 -2.38 0.06 -9.31
N ASP A 16 -1.75 -0.98 -9.87
CA ASP A 16 -2.44 -2.18 -10.33
C ASP A 16 -3.20 -2.88 -9.18
N VAL A 17 -2.54 -3.00 -8.03
CA VAL A 17 -3.15 -3.60 -6.82
C VAL A 17 -4.30 -2.74 -6.30
N SER A 18 -4.15 -1.41 -6.34
CA SER A 18 -5.19 -0.47 -5.96
C SER A 18 -6.42 -0.55 -6.88
N ASP A 19 -6.21 -0.73 -8.19
CA ASP A 19 -7.31 -0.91 -9.15
C ASP A 19 -8.05 -2.23 -8.91
N GLY A 20 -7.31 -3.30 -8.61
CA GLY A 20 -7.90 -4.59 -8.21
C GLY A 20 -8.78 -4.46 -6.96
N LEU A 21 -8.28 -3.76 -5.93
CA LEU A 21 -9.04 -3.47 -4.70
C LEU A 21 -10.26 -2.59 -4.98
N SER A 22 -10.10 -1.57 -5.81
CA SER A 22 -11.20 -0.68 -6.22
C SER A 22 -12.29 -1.43 -6.97
N LYS A 23 -11.92 -2.41 -7.81
CA LYS A 23 -12.88 -3.28 -8.51
C LYS A 23 -13.68 -4.16 -7.54
N LEU A 24 -13.09 -4.53 -6.41
CA LEU A 24 -13.76 -5.24 -5.31
C LEU A 24 -14.55 -4.32 -4.37
N GLY A 25 -14.60 -3.02 -4.64
CA GLY A 25 -15.31 -2.04 -3.81
C GLY A 25 -14.59 -1.73 -2.49
N HIS A 26 -13.30 -2.07 -2.37
CA HIS A 26 -12.52 -1.73 -1.19
C HIS A 26 -12.23 -0.22 -1.17
N VAL A 27 -12.45 0.38 0.00
CA VAL A 27 -12.27 1.83 0.19
C VAL A 27 -10.86 2.27 -0.19
N HIS A 28 -10.79 3.39 -0.91
CA HIS A 28 -9.55 4.04 -1.39
C HIS A 28 -8.59 3.14 -2.18
N GLY A 29 -9.03 1.98 -2.69
CA GLY A 29 -8.13 1.02 -3.33
C GLY A 29 -7.01 0.53 -2.40
N GLY A 30 -7.19 0.65 -1.07
CA GLY A 30 -6.14 0.32 -0.09
C GLY A 30 -4.95 1.28 -0.05
N PHE A 31 -4.94 2.36 -0.84
CA PHE A 31 -3.90 3.39 -0.79
C PHE A 31 -3.80 4.00 0.61
N LEU A 32 -2.58 4.18 1.13
CA LEU A 32 -2.33 4.81 2.43
C LEU A 32 -1.83 6.24 2.22
N GLU A 33 -2.67 7.23 2.57
CA GLU A 33 -2.35 8.62 2.28
C GLU A 33 -1.10 9.15 2.99
N GLY A 34 -0.38 10.01 2.28
CA GLY A 34 0.71 10.79 2.85
C GLY A 34 1.99 10.01 3.12
N LEU A 35 2.06 8.74 2.68
CA LEU A 35 3.28 7.96 2.62
C LEU A 35 3.93 8.15 1.25
N VAL A 36 5.20 8.57 1.25
CA VAL A 36 6.00 8.77 0.03
C VAL A 36 7.36 8.10 0.19
N MET A 37 7.96 7.69 -0.92
CA MET A 37 9.31 7.11 -0.92
C MET A 37 10.34 8.14 -0.45
N GLN A 38 10.94 7.88 0.71
CA GLN A 38 12.02 8.72 1.28
C GLN A 38 13.41 8.18 0.92
N SER A 39 13.55 6.86 0.85
CA SER A 39 14.79 6.12 0.65
C SER A 39 14.53 4.98 -0.35
N PRO A 40 15.48 4.59 -1.21
CA PRO A 40 16.89 5.01 -1.26
C PRO A 40 17.13 6.39 -1.88
N ALA A 41 16.17 6.91 -2.64
CA ALA A 41 16.17 8.28 -3.14
C ALA A 41 14.81 8.90 -2.89
N TYR A 42 14.80 10.19 -2.54
CA TYR A 42 13.55 10.89 -2.25
C TYR A 42 12.70 11.00 -3.52
N ARG A 43 11.53 10.36 -3.50
CA ARG A 43 10.53 10.34 -4.59
C ARG A 43 11.15 10.08 -5.97
N ALA A 44 12.11 9.16 -6.04
CA ALA A 44 12.82 8.84 -7.26
C ALA A 44 13.31 7.38 -7.29
N GLY A 45 13.61 6.91 -8.49
CA GLY A 45 14.11 5.55 -8.73
C GLY A 45 13.00 4.55 -9.04
N LYS A 46 13.36 3.27 -8.98
CA LYS A 46 12.49 2.14 -9.35
C LYS A 46 12.29 1.16 -8.18
N THR A 47 12.56 1.62 -6.96
CA THR A 47 12.49 0.78 -5.77
C THR A 47 11.05 0.34 -5.55
N LYS A 48 10.88 -0.95 -5.27
CA LYS A 48 9.60 -1.54 -4.93
C LYS A 48 9.77 -2.46 -3.73
N ILE A 49 8.81 -2.41 -2.83
CA ILE A 49 8.74 -3.23 -1.64
C ILE A 49 7.41 -3.98 -1.68
N VAL A 50 7.47 -5.29 -1.51
CA VAL A 50 6.29 -6.12 -1.27
C VAL A 50 6.57 -7.02 -0.08
N GLY A 51 5.68 -7.03 0.90
CA GLY A 51 5.82 -7.89 2.07
C GLY A 51 4.59 -7.88 2.95
N GLN A 52 4.59 -8.72 3.98
CA GLN A 52 3.52 -8.73 4.97
C GLN A 52 3.77 -7.65 6.04
N ALA A 53 2.70 -7.00 6.47
CA ALA A 53 2.70 -6.01 7.52
C ALA A 53 3.02 -6.67 8.86
N PHE A 54 4.17 -6.29 9.42
CA PHE A 54 4.45 -6.41 10.85
C PHE A 54 4.13 -5.05 11.48
N THR A 55 3.05 -4.97 12.24
CA THR A 55 2.54 -3.70 12.75
C THR A 55 3.12 -3.38 14.12
N VAL A 56 3.39 -2.10 14.37
CA VAL A 56 3.88 -1.60 15.67
C VAL A 56 3.06 -0.38 16.06
N LYS A 57 2.43 -0.44 17.22
CA LYS A 57 1.66 0.68 17.78
C LYS A 57 2.52 1.43 18.78
N PHE A 58 2.63 2.73 18.60
CA PHE A 58 3.30 3.62 19.55
C PHE A 58 2.27 4.28 20.47
N ALA A 59 2.63 4.44 21.74
CA ALA A 59 1.86 5.22 22.71
C ALA A 59 2.64 6.47 23.13
N PRO A 60 1.94 7.58 23.48
CA PRO A 60 2.57 8.73 24.08
C PRO A 60 3.24 8.38 25.41
N LYS A 61 4.36 9.01 25.75
CA LYS A 61 5.06 8.78 27.02
C LYS A 61 4.23 9.14 28.26
N ALA A 62 3.26 10.04 28.09
CA ALA A 62 2.30 10.41 29.12
C ALA A 62 1.27 9.30 29.42
N ASP A 63 1.08 8.34 28.51
CA ASP A 63 0.22 7.18 28.73
C ASP A 63 0.98 6.13 29.56
N THR A 64 0.76 6.18 30.87
CA THR A 64 1.40 5.27 31.83
C THR A 64 0.71 3.90 31.92
N ALA A 65 -0.50 3.77 31.35
CA ALA A 65 -1.26 2.53 31.34
C ALA A 65 -0.92 1.64 30.13
N ALA A 66 -0.35 2.23 29.06
CA ALA A 66 0.03 1.51 27.86
C ALA A 66 1.15 0.46 28.12
N PRO A 67 1.02 -0.77 27.59
CA PRO A 67 2.03 -1.82 27.73
C PRO A 67 3.34 -1.42 27.04
N LYS A 68 4.49 -1.97 27.46
CA LYS A 68 5.80 -1.68 26.86
C LYS A 68 6.38 -2.90 26.19
N VAL A 69 6.74 -2.78 24.91
CA VAL A 69 7.42 -3.87 24.17
C VAL A 69 8.94 -3.77 24.34
N LYS A 70 9.62 -4.91 24.40
CA LYS A 70 11.09 -4.98 24.35
C LYS A 70 11.55 -4.99 22.88
N GLY A 71 12.32 -3.98 22.48
CA GLY A 71 12.95 -3.90 21.14
C GLY A 71 12.77 -2.53 20.47
N ASN A 72 13.56 -2.27 19.43
CA ASN A 72 13.50 -1.05 18.62
C ASN A 72 13.05 -1.41 17.19
N TYR A 73 11.97 -0.81 16.70
CA TYR A 73 11.47 -0.95 15.32
C TYR A 73 11.10 0.43 14.78
N VAL A 74 11.52 0.78 13.55
CA VAL A 74 11.27 2.11 12.98
C VAL A 74 10.86 2.03 11.51
N PHE A 75 9.66 2.52 11.20
CA PHE A 75 9.23 3.00 9.89
C PHE A 75 8.59 4.39 10.10
N THR A 76 8.81 5.35 9.21
CA THR A 76 8.37 6.74 9.42
C THR A 76 7.68 7.33 8.19
N ARG A 77 6.72 8.23 8.43
CA ARG A 77 6.06 9.07 7.39
C ARG A 77 7.01 10.13 6.82
N GLY A 78 8.07 10.48 7.55
CA GLY A 78 9.05 11.49 7.16
C GLY A 78 10.25 11.50 8.10
N THR A 79 11.11 12.48 7.92
CA THR A 79 12.31 12.68 8.73
C THR A 79 12.09 13.75 9.79
N GLY A 80 12.64 13.55 10.98
CA GLY A 80 12.68 14.55 12.05
C GLY A 80 14.02 14.46 12.78
N THR A 81 14.41 15.54 13.45
CA THR A 81 15.69 15.62 14.19
C THR A 81 15.56 15.17 15.65
N ALA A 82 14.37 15.26 16.23
CA ALA A 82 14.12 14.90 17.61
C ALA A 82 14.00 13.37 17.79
N ALA A 83 14.69 12.84 18.81
CA ALA A 83 14.57 11.44 19.17
C ALA A 83 13.16 11.13 19.72
N GLY A 84 12.51 10.09 19.16
CA GLY A 84 11.16 9.70 19.56
C GLY A 84 11.02 9.28 21.03
N GLY A 85 12.09 8.80 21.67
CA GLY A 85 12.06 8.34 23.08
C GLY A 85 11.73 9.43 24.12
N ALA A 86 11.78 10.71 23.72
CA ALA A 86 11.29 11.81 24.55
C ALA A 86 9.76 11.88 24.57
N THR A 87 9.08 11.44 23.50
CA THR A 87 7.65 11.71 23.27
C THR A 87 6.78 10.45 23.21
N CYS A 88 7.31 9.33 22.73
CA CYS A 88 6.55 8.08 22.58
C CYS A 88 7.42 6.83 22.82
N PHE A 89 6.75 5.68 22.91
CA PHE A 89 7.40 4.37 23.01
C PHE A 89 6.57 3.30 22.27
N PRO A 90 7.20 2.21 21.77
CA PRO A 90 6.47 1.09 21.18
C PRO A 90 5.66 0.37 22.27
N SER A 91 4.35 0.42 22.11
CA SER A 91 3.40 -0.10 23.09
C SER A 91 2.99 -1.54 22.81
N GLU A 92 2.72 -1.85 21.54
CA GLU A 92 2.23 -3.16 21.12
C GLU A 92 2.81 -3.51 19.73
N ILE A 93 2.96 -4.80 19.46
CA ILE A 93 3.39 -5.34 18.17
C ILE A 93 2.33 -6.33 17.66
N ASN A 94 2.22 -6.46 16.34
CA ASN A 94 1.25 -7.34 15.68
C ASN A 94 -0.19 -7.11 16.17
N VAL A 95 -0.56 -5.83 16.33
CA VAL A 95 -1.93 -5.39 16.57
C VAL A 95 -2.42 -4.53 15.40
N PRO A 96 -3.74 -4.45 15.12
CA PRO A 96 -4.26 -3.51 14.13
C PRO A 96 -3.82 -2.07 14.44
N VAL A 97 -3.31 -1.36 13.44
CA VAL A 97 -2.89 0.05 13.57
C VAL A 97 -3.72 0.94 12.66
N LYS A 98 -4.35 1.96 13.26
CA LYS A 98 -5.12 2.96 12.51
C LYS A 98 -4.17 3.96 11.87
N LEU A 99 -4.35 4.19 10.57
CA LEU A 99 -3.64 5.25 9.86
C LEU A 99 -4.06 6.59 10.44
N GLN A 100 -3.09 7.38 10.89
CA GLN A 100 -3.38 8.73 11.38
C GLN A 100 -3.52 9.70 10.22
N SER A 101 -4.76 9.85 9.76
CA SER A 101 -5.14 10.75 8.68
C SER A 101 -6.39 11.55 9.05
N LEU A 102 -6.50 12.75 8.48
CA LEU A 102 -7.69 13.60 8.58
C LEU A 102 -8.73 13.28 7.50
N ILE A 103 -8.31 12.63 6.41
CA ILE A 103 -9.12 12.42 5.20
C ILE A 103 -9.36 10.95 4.88
N GLN A 104 -8.73 10.04 5.64
CA GLN A 104 -8.81 8.61 5.42
C GLN A 104 -9.02 7.86 6.74
N ASP A 105 -10.07 7.06 6.82
CA ASP A 105 -10.26 6.09 7.90
C ASP A 105 -9.84 4.71 7.41
N THR A 106 -8.65 4.26 7.85
CA THR A 106 -8.08 2.98 7.41
C THR A 106 -7.27 2.36 8.53
N VAL A 107 -7.32 1.03 8.62
CA VAL A 107 -6.58 0.22 9.59
C VAL A 107 -5.73 -0.78 8.83
N VAL A 108 -4.46 -0.88 9.18
CA VAL A 108 -3.55 -1.92 8.68
C VAL A 108 -3.53 -3.05 9.70
N ASN A 109 -3.87 -4.27 9.28
CA ASN A 109 -3.85 -5.44 10.15
C ASN A 109 -2.52 -6.21 10.00
N PRO A 110 -2.11 -6.93 11.07
CA PRO A 110 -0.98 -7.84 10.98
C PRO A 110 -1.19 -8.90 9.88
N GLY A 111 -0.18 -9.04 9.03
CA GLY A 111 -0.18 -9.99 7.92
C GLY A 111 -0.84 -9.51 6.63
N ASP A 112 -1.45 -8.32 6.62
CA ASP A 112 -1.88 -7.66 5.37
C ASP A 112 -0.67 -7.42 4.47
N TYR A 113 -0.86 -7.43 3.15
CA TYR A 113 0.24 -7.22 2.22
C TYR A 113 0.44 -5.73 1.97
N ILE A 114 1.66 -5.25 2.12
CA ILE A 114 2.07 -3.91 1.73
C ILE A 114 2.73 -4.00 0.36
N VAL A 115 2.23 -3.21 -0.59
CA VAL A 115 2.84 -3.00 -1.90
C VAL A 115 3.19 -1.52 -2.00
N ALA A 116 4.48 -1.22 -2.06
CA ALA A 116 4.97 0.15 -2.09
C ALA A 116 5.96 0.35 -3.24
N ASP A 117 5.76 1.41 -4.01
CA ASP A 117 6.65 1.85 -5.09
C ASP A 117 6.66 3.38 -5.16
N LEU A 118 7.01 3.95 -6.31
CA LEU A 118 7.14 5.40 -6.48
C LEU A 118 5.79 6.13 -6.34
N ASP A 119 4.68 5.48 -6.69
CA ASP A 119 3.35 6.08 -6.68
C ASP A 119 2.75 6.13 -5.26
N GLY A 120 3.24 5.28 -4.36
CA GLY A 120 2.93 5.34 -2.94
C GLY A 120 2.89 3.97 -2.29
N VAL A 121 1.98 3.81 -1.32
CA VAL A 121 1.84 2.59 -0.52
C VAL A 121 0.39 2.12 -0.56
N VAL A 122 0.19 0.85 -0.88
CA VAL A 122 -1.12 0.18 -0.85
C VAL A 122 -1.08 -0.93 0.19
N CYS A 123 -2.09 -0.94 1.07
CA CYS A 123 -2.38 -2.02 1.99
C CYS A 123 -3.47 -2.91 1.40
N LEU A 124 -3.09 -4.14 1.09
CA LEU A 124 -3.95 -5.19 0.58
C LEU A 124 -4.32 -6.15 1.71
N PRO A 125 -5.59 -6.19 2.16
CA PRO A 125 -6.05 -7.17 3.14
C PRO A 125 -5.70 -8.58 2.70
N LYS A 126 -5.12 -9.37 3.59
CA LYS A 126 -4.64 -10.73 3.25
C LYS A 126 -5.75 -11.65 2.73
N GLU A 127 -6.98 -11.44 3.18
CA GLU A 127 -8.18 -12.17 2.76
C GLU A 127 -8.63 -11.83 1.33
N LEU A 128 -8.22 -10.67 0.81
CA LEU A 128 -8.52 -10.23 -0.55
C LEU A 128 -7.39 -10.50 -1.54
N ALA A 129 -6.21 -10.89 -1.05
CA ALA A 129 -5.00 -10.98 -1.88
C ALA A 129 -5.14 -11.91 -3.08
N GLU A 130 -5.73 -13.10 -2.90
CA GLU A 130 -5.94 -14.04 -4.00
C GLU A 130 -6.91 -13.48 -5.04
N LYS A 131 -8.05 -12.92 -4.60
CA LYS A 131 -9.04 -12.33 -5.51
C LYS A 131 -8.48 -11.16 -6.30
N VAL A 132 -7.68 -10.32 -5.66
CA VAL A 132 -7.01 -9.20 -6.31
C VAL A 132 -6.03 -9.71 -7.36
N LEU A 133 -5.20 -10.70 -7.04
CA LEU A 133 -4.27 -11.31 -7.99
C LEU A 133 -4.94 -12.00 -9.18
N GLU A 134 -6.17 -12.49 -9.03
CA GLU A 134 -6.98 -13.03 -10.14
C GLU A 134 -7.51 -11.94 -11.08
N ILE A 135 -7.83 -10.75 -10.54
CA ILE A 135 -8.50 -9.67 -11.28
C ILE A 135 -7.50 -8.77 -12.03
N ILE A 136 -6.36 -8.44 -11.39
CA ILE A 136 -5.37 -7.48 -11.92
C ILE A 136 -4.97 -7.78 -13.38
N PRO A 137 -4.64 -9.02 -13.79
CA PRO A 137 -4.19 -9.27 -15.17
C PRO A 137 -5.16 -8.77 -16.24
N GLY A 138 -6.47 -8.92 -16.00
CA GLY A 138 -7.50 -8.45 -16.92
C GLY A 138 -7.59 -6.93 -16.99
N ILE A 139 -7.38 -6.25 -15.85
CA ILE A 139 -7.35 -4.78 -15.78
C ILE A 139 -6.14 -4.25 -16.54
N VAL A 140 -4.94 -4.75 -16.23
CA VAL A 140 -3.69 -4.29 -16.85
C VAL A 140 -3.71 -4.53 -18.36
N SER A 141 -4.21 -5.69 -18.82
CA SER A 141 -4.34 -5.97 -20.26
C SER A 141 -5.33 -5.01 -20.96
N ALA A 142 -6.40 -4.58 -20.30
CA ALA A 142 -7.29 -3.56 -20.84
C ALA A 142 -6.59 -2.19 -20.94
N ASP A 143 -5.78 -1.85 -19.94
CA ASP A 143 -5.07 -0.57 -19.86
C ASP A 143 -3.94 -0.46 -20.88
N GLU A 144 -3.20 -1.54 -21.10
CA GLU A 144 -2.17 -1.61 -22.13
C GLU A 144 -2.77 -1.39 -23.54
N ARG A 145 -3.92 -2.01 -23.83
CA ARG A 145 -4.64 -1.82 -25.09
C ARG A 145 -5.19 -0.41 -25.25
N CYS A 146 -5.73 0.18 -24.18
CA CYS A 146 -6.11 1.59 -24.16
C CYS A 146 -4.90 2.48 -24.49
N ALA A 147 -3.79 2.29 -23.79
CA ALA A 147 -2.58 3.09 -23.96
C ALA A 147 -1.99 2.94 -25.38
N GLU A 148 -2.07 1.76 -25.98
CA GLU A 148 -1.67 1.54 -27.37
C GLU A 148 -2.59 2.25 -28.37
N ALA A 149 -3.91 2.11 -28.22
CA ALA A 149 -4.88 2.79 -29.09
C ALA A 149 -4.72 4.32 -29.04
N ILE A 150 -4.54 4.87 -27.84
CA ILE A 150 -4.30 6.32 -27.65
C ILE A 150 -3.00 6.74 -28.34
N ARG A 151 -1.91 5.97 -28.21
CA ARG A 151 -0.65 6.23 -28.91
C ARG A 151 -0.81 6.20 -30.44
N ASN A 152 -1.75 5.41 -30.95
CA ASN A 152 -2.07 5.30 -32.37
C ASN A 152 -3.11 6.34 -32.86
N GLY A 153 -3.51 7.29 -32.01
CA GLY A 153 -4.38 8.42 -32.38
C GLY A 153 -5.86 8.24 -32.07
N THR A 154 -6.26 7.13 -31.44
CA THR A 154 -7.63 6.97 -30.91
C THR A 154 -7.85 7.94 -29.74
N SER A 155 -9.06 8.47 -29.60
CA SER A 155 -9.41 9.31 -28.45
C SER A 155 -9.44 8.50 -27.14
N VAL A 156 -9.21 9.16 -26.00
CA VAL A 156 -9.28 8.51 -24.67
C VAL A 156 -10.67 7.90 -24.42
N GLU A 157 -11.73 8.62 -24.79
CA GLU A 157 -13.12 8.17 -24.63
C GLU A 157 -13.40 6.88 -25.41
N GLU A 158 -13.00 6.84 -26.69
CA GLU A 158 -13.21 5.68 -27.55
C GLU A 158 -12.39 4.47 -27.10
N ALA A 159 -11.13 4.68 -26.67
CA ALA A 159 -10.29 3.63 -26.12
C ALA A 159 -10.92 3.03 -24.85
N PHE A 160 -11.41 3.85 -23.93
CA PHE A 160 -12.02 3.39 -22.69
C PHE A 160 -13.32 2.63 -22.94
N LYS A 161 -14.17 3.11 -23.85
CA LYS A 161 -15.38 2.40 -24.27
C LYS A 161 -15.09 1.02 -24.84
N THR A 162 -14.05 0.94 -25.67
CA THR A 162 -13.69 -0.30 -26.37
C THR A 162 -13.07 -1.34 -25.43
N TYR A 163 -12.12 -0.95 -24.59
CA TYR A 163 -11.30 -1.92 -23.84
C TYR A 163 -11.66 -2.03 -22.36
N ARG A 164 -12.23 -0.99 -21.75
CA ARG A 164 -12.65 -0.98 -20.33
C ARG A 164 -14.17 -1.13 -20.15
N GLY A 165 -14.95 -1.05 -21.23
CA GLY A 165 -16.42 -1.15 -21.19
C GLY A 165 -17.09 -0.03 -20.40
N LYS A 166 -16.47 1.16 -20.37
CA LYS A 166 -16.96 2.37 -19.71
C LYS A 166 -17.34 3.43 -20.74
#